data_AF-A0A7X3NVP8-F1
#
_entry.id   AF-A0A7X3NVP8-F1
#
_cell.length_a   1.000
_cell.length_b   1.000
_cell.length_c   1.000
_cell.angle_alpha   90.00
_cell.angle_beta   90.00
_cell.angle_gamma   90.00
#
_symmetry.space_group_name_H-M   'P 1'
#
loop_
_entity.id
_entity.type
_entity.pdbx_description
1 polymer ?
#
loop_
_entity_poly.entity_id
_entity_poly.type
_entity_poly.pdbx_seq_one_letter_code
_entity_poly.pdbx_strand_id
1 'polypeptide(L)'
;PNGKCVIWKGHGCSSWSQYLLGTGAHENVGGRINQASFHYRIKSAPERFEALGDPLPENEWVYLVGVWDGTKIYIYVNGELQNSADAVGQPWDSFEAVYIGADAGCNAGKGRCHWGGIIDEIVIFNVPLSADEVKTLGNGIEGVLAVDAAGKTTTTWGKLKSAK
;
A
#
# COMPACT_ATOMS: atom_id res chain seq x y z
N PRO A 1 1.00 -0.60 20.53
CA PRO A 1 0.40 -0.79 19.19
C PRO A 1 1.41 -0.36 18.14
N ASN A 2 2.41 -1.21 17.90
CA ASN A 2 3.61 -0.81 17.16
C ASN A 2 3.64 -1.53 15.81
N GLY A 3 2.81 -1.02 14.91
CA GLY A 3 2.83 -1.23 13.46
C GLY A 3 2.07 -0.04 12.88
N LYS A 4 2.63 0.66 11.89
CA LYS A 4 1.95 1.82 11.31
C LYS A 4 1.30 1.38 9.99
N CYS A 5 -0.02 1.23 10.00
CA CYS A 5 -0.77 0.88 8.79
C CYS A 5 -0.90 2.12 7.91
N VAL A 6 -0.58 2.00 6.62
CA VAL A 6 -0.87 3.04 5.63
C VAL A 6 -2.18 2.69 4.93
N ILE A 7 -2.26 1.47 4.38
CA ILE A 7 -3.47 0.89 3.79
C ILE A 7 -3.75 -0.43 4.48
N TRP A 8 -4.98 -0.65 4.90
CA TRP A 8 -5.40 -1.89 5.52
C TRP A 8 -6.78 -2.31 5.02
N LYS A 9 -6.95 -3.60 4.73
CA LYS A 9 -8.26 -4.21 4.55
C LYS A 9 -8.34 -5.47 5.39
N GLY A 10 -9.32 -5.52 6.27
CA GLY A 10 -9.48 -6.58 7.24
C GLY A 10 -10.23 -7.79 6.76
N HIS A 11 -10.46 -8.69 7.70
CA HIS A 11 -11.40 -9.79 7.59
C HIS A 11 -12.33 -9.79 8.80
N GLY A 12 -13.55 -9.29 8.64
CA GLY A 12 -14.52 -9.14 9.74
C GLY A 12 -13.96 -8.42 10.97
N CYS A 13 -14.65 -8.54 12.11
CA CYS A 13 -14.10 -8.18 13.42
C CYS A 13 -12.96 -9.14 13.82
N SER A 14 -11.92 -9.34 13.01
CA SER A 14 -10.78 -10.20 13.33
C SER A 14 -9.47 -9.42 13.46
N SER A 15 -8.47 -10.09 14.03
CA SER A 15 -7.11 -9.56 14.16
C SER A 15 -6.29 -9.64 12.87
N TRP A 16 -6.86 -10.16 11.78
CA TRP A 16 -6.13 -10.49 10.57
C TRP A 16 -6.55 -9.59 9.40
N SER A 17 -5.57 -9.08 8.69
CA SER A 17 -5.75 -8.37 7.41
C SER A 17 -5.90 -9.35 6.24
N GLN A 18 -6.81 -9.04 5.30
CA GLN A 18 -6.76 -9.58 3.94
C GLN A 18 -5.49 -9.08 3.25
N TYR A 19 -5.23 -7.77 3.28
CA TYR A 19 -3.97 -7.18 2.85
C TYR A 19 -3.63 -5.95 3.68
N LEU A 20 -2.35 -5.62 3.69
CA LEU A 20 -1.81 -4.42 4.32
C LEU A 20 -0.62 -3.91 3.53
N LEU A 21 -0.54 -2.59 3.40
CA LEU A 21 0.67 -1.84 3.05
C LEU A 21 0.99 -0.91 4.22
N GLY A 22 2.24 -0.90 4.69
CA GLY A 22 2.63 -0.02 5.79
C GLY A 22 4.08 -0.11 6.20
N THR A 23 4.35 0.37 7.42
CA THR A 23 5.70 0.42 7.98
C THR A 23 5.78 -0.39 9.27
N GLY A 24 6.25 -1.62 9.16
CA GLY A 24 6.38 -2.61 10.22
C GLY A 24 5.56 -3.87 9.95
N ALA A 25 6.01 -5.01 10.48
CA ALA A 25 5.30 -6.27 10.35
C ALA A 25 4.01 -6.23 11.20
N HIS A 26 2.86 -6.10 10.55
CA HIS A 26 1.58 -6.06 11.24
C HIS A 26 1.07 -7.47 11.55
N GLU A 27 1.27 -7.89 12.80
CA GLU A 27 0.41 -8.73 13.68
C GLU A 27 1.29 -9.52 14.67
N ASN A 28 1.23 -9.16 15.96
CA ASN A 28 1.77 -9.92 17.11
C ASN A 28 3.25 -10.33 17.15
N VAL A 29 4.09 -9.99 16.16
CA VAL A 29 5.52 -10.33 16.20
C VAL A 29 6.35 -9.11 16.61
N GLY A 30 6.97 -9.20 17.79
CA GLY A 30 7.83 -8.16 18.35
C GLY A 30 9.03 -7.85 17.45
N GLY A 31 9.39 -6.56 17.38
CA GLY A 31 10.73 -6.11 17.00
C GLY A 31 10.85 -5.32 15.69
N ARG A 32 9.97 -5.53 14.71
CA ARG A 32 10.08 -4.88 13.39
C ARG A 32 9.22 -3.63 13.31
N ILE A 33 9.67 -2.57 13.98
CA ILE A 33 9.16 -1.22 13.80
C ILE A 33 9.92 -0.56 12.64
N ASN A 34 9.22 0.20 11.80
CA ASN A 34 9.84 1.07 10.78
C ASN A 34 10.46 0.38 9.55
N GLN A 35 9.89 -0.72 9.05
CA GLN A 35 10.32 -1.35 7.78
C GLN A 35 9.19 -1.33 6.76
N ALA A 36 9.48 -1.10 5.48
CA ALA A 36 8.49 -1.25 4.42
C ALA A 36 7.87 -2.66 4.45
N SER A 37 6.55 -2.75 4.44
CA SER A 37 5.85 -4.04 4.52
C SER A 37 4.64 -4.04 3.61
N PHE A 38 4.55 -5.08 2.77
CA PHE A 38 3.35 -5.42 2.03
C PHE A 38 3.04 -6.90 2.26
N HIS A 39 1.80 -7.22 2.61
CA HIS A 39 1.37 -8.60 2.76
C HIS A 39 -0.08 -8.81 2.38
N TYR A 40 -0.42 -10.06 2.10
CA TYR A 40 -1.82 -10.48 1.96
C TYR A 40 -2.05 -11.92 2.41
N ARG A 41 -3.33 -12.28 2.55
CA ARG A 41 -3.80 -13.60 2.97
C ARG A 41 -4.82 -14.20 2.01
N ILE A 42 -4.77 -15.52 1.91
CA ILE A 42 -5.71 -16.33 1.14
C ILE A 42 -6.84 -16.93 2.01
N LYS A 43 -6.74 -16.82 3.33
CA LYS A 43 -7.72 -17.32 4.31
C LYS A 43 -7.57 -16.61 5.65
N SER A 44 -8.57 -16.75 6.53
CA SER A 44 -8.52 -16.25 7.92
C SER A 44 -7.57 -17.08 8.78
N ALA A 45 -6.26 -16.87 8.65
CA ALA A 45 -5.24 -17.61 9.37
C ALA A 45 -3.98 -16.74 9.57
N PRO A 46 -3.09 -17.06 10.52
CA PRO A 46 -1.90 -16.24 10.77
C PRO A 46 -0.94 -16.22 9.58
N GLU A 47 -0.93 -17.27 8.75
CA GLU A 47 -0.09 -17.36 7.57
C GLU A 47 -0.45 -16.27 6.56
N ARG A 48 0.59 -15.64 6.00
CA ARG A 48 0.48 -14.58 5.01
C ARG A 48 1.65 -14.69 4.04
N PHE A 49 1.43 -14.19 2.84
CA PHE A 49 2.53 -13.86 1.93
C PHE A 49 2.96 -12.43 2.23
N GLU A 50 4.26 -12.23 2.38
CA GLU A 50 4.82 -10.95 2.85
C GLU A 50 6.12 -10.64 2.13
N ALA A 51 6.25 -9.39 1.70
CA ALA A 51 7.51 -8.77 1.31
C ALA A 51 7.86 -7.69 2.34
N LEU A 52 9.07 -7.80 2.90
CA LEU A 52 9.63 -6.80 3.81
C LEU A 52 10.80 -6.12 3.12
N GLY A 53 10.78 -4.80 3.06
CA GLY A 53 11.91 -4.00 2.61
C GLY A 53 12.80 -3.57 3.77
N ASP A 54 13.74 -2.70 3.45
CA ASP A 54 14.66 -2.11 4.41
C ASP A 54 13.96 -1.15 5.39
N PRO A 55 14.63 -0.81 6.51
CA PRO A 55 14.18 0.26 7.38
C PRO A 55 13.98 1.59 6.64
N LEU A 56 12.93 2.31 6.98
CA LEU A 56 12.57 3.57 6.33
C LEU A 56 13.18 4.78 7.05
N PRO A 57 13.50 5.87 6.34
CA PRO A 57 13.93 7.11 6.97
C PRO A 57 12.79 7.70 7.81
N GLU A 58 13.15 8.35 8.92
CA GLU A 58 12.20 9.06 9.77
C GLU A 58 12.05 10.52 9.32
N ASN A 59 10.84 11.06 9.42
CA ASN A 59 10.52 12.47 9.09
C ASN A 59 10.81 12.87 7.63
N GLU A 60 10.84 11.91 6.72
CA GLU A 60 11.01 12.12 5.28
C GLU A 60 9.82 11.55 4.51
N TRP A 61 9.57 12.10 3.32
CA TRP A 61 8.61 11.52 2.39
C TRP A 61 9.14 10.20 1.85
N VAL A 62 8.30 9.17 1.89
CA VAL A 62 8.60 7.85 1.34
C VAL A 62 7.53 7.49 0.33
N TYR A 63 7.96 7.20 -0.90
CA TYR A 63 7.10 6.60 -1.90
C TYR A 63 7.12 5.07 -1.73
N LEU A 64 5.98 4.49 -1.37
CA LEU A 64 5.86 3.08 -0.99
C LEU A 64 4.85 2.35 -1.88
N VAL A 65 5.26 1.24 -2.49
CA VAL A 65 4.38 0.45 -3.38
C VAL A 65 4.48 -1.04 -3.08
N GLY A 66 3.32 -1.67 -2.87
CA GLY A 66 3.17 -3.12 -2.85
C GLY A 66 2.57 -3.61 -4.16
N VAL A 67 3.16 -4.65 -4.76
CA VAL A 67 2.63 -5.29 -5.98
C VAL A 67 2.45 -6.78 -5.73
N TRP A 68 1.35 -7.34 -6.22
CA TRP A 68 1.17 -8.78 -6.32
C TRP A 68 0.75 -9.15 -7.74
N ASP A 69 1.50 -10.06 -8.37
CA ASP A 69 1.33 -10.41 -9.80
C ASP A 69 0.57 -11.72 -10.06
N GLY A 70 0.03 -12.34 -9.00
CA GLY A 70 -0.58 -13.67 -9.06
C GLY A 70 0.34 -14.80 -8.61
N THR A 71 1.65 -14.58 -8.65
CA THR A 71 2.68 -15.58 -8.32
C THR A 71 3.70 -15.11 -7.29
N LYS A 72 3.95 -13.80 -7.23
CA LYS A 72 4.94 -13.16 -6.35
C LYS A 72 4.37 -11.87 -5.78
N ILE A 73 4.84 -11.55 -4.58
CA ILE A 73 4.59 -10.28 -3.89
C ILE A 73 5.89 -9.47 -3.89
N TYR A 74 5.78 -8.16 -4.09
CA TYR A 74 6.90 -7.24 -4.21
C TYR A 74 6.67 -6.01 -3.32
N ILE A 75 7.76 -5.45 -2.81
CA ILE A 75 7.76 -4.18 -2.09
C ILE A 75 8.81 -3.25 -2.70
N TYR A 76 8.36 -2.06 -3.09
CA TYR A 76 9.19 -1.01 -3.65
C TYR A 76 9.22 0.18 -2.71
N VAL A 77 10.39 0.79 -2.57
CA VAL A 77 10.62 2.01 -1.79
C VAL A 77 11.34 3.00 -2.68
N ASN A 78 10.79 4.21 -2.80
CA ASN A 78 11.30 5.28 -3.65
C ASN A 78 11.55 4.82 -5.10
N GLY A 79 10.65 3.99 -5.62
CA GLY A 79 10.69 3.47 -7.00
C GLY A 79 11.62 2.28 -7.23
N GLU A 80 12.42 1.88 -6.24
CA GLU A 80 13.33 0.74 -6.35
C GLU A 80 12.78 -0.49 -5.65
N LEU A 81 12.95 -1.67 -6.28
CA LEU A 81 12.55 -2.95 -5.70
C LEU A 81 13.45 -3.27 -4.51
N GLN A 82 12.84 -3.43 -3.34
CA GLN A 82 13.54 -3.77 -2.11
C GLN A 82 13.53 -5.28 -1.87
N ASN A 83 12.38 -5.93 -2.05
CA ASN A 83 12.24 -7.36 -1.82
C ASN A 83 11.07 -7.98 -2.59
N SER A 84 11.13 -9.30 -2.76
CA SER A 84 10.02 -10.10 -3.29
C SER A 84 9.97 -11.48 -2.65
N ALA A 85 8.79 -12.09 -2.65
CA ALA A 85 8.60 -13.46 -2.19
C ALA A 85 7.58 -14.20 -3.07
N ASP A 86 7.67 -15.52 -3.10
CA ASP A 86 6.65 -16.35 -3.75
C ASP A 86 5.32 -16.19 -3.00
N ALA A 87 4.27 -15.94 -3.77
CA ALA A 87 2.95 -15.62 -3.26
C ALA A 87 1.87 -16.17 -4.19
N VAL A 88 1.56 -17.44 -3.98
CA VAL A 88 0.64 -18.20 -4.84
C VAL A 88 -0.71 -18.33 -4.16
N GLY A 89 -1.75 -17.92 -4.87
CA GLY A 89 -3.13 -18.00 -4.41
C GLY A 89 -3.76 -16.61 -4.30
N GLN A 90 -5.04 -16.56 -4.63
CA GLN A 90 -5.82 -15.33 -4.65
C GLN A 90 -6.05 -14.83 -3.22
N PRO A 91 -5.84 -13.53 -2.95
CA PRO A 91 -6.33 -12.92 -1.72
C PRO A 91 -7.81 -13.24 -1.55
N TRP A 92 -8.20 -13.63 -0.35
CA TRP A 92 -9.61 -13.94 -0.12
C TRP A 92 -10.47 -12.68 -0.21
N ASP A 93 -11.60 -12.73 -0.90
CA ASP A 93 -12.59 -11.65 -0.97
C ASP A 93 -13.23 -11.30 0.40
N SER A 94 -12.74 -10.23 1.02
CA SER A 94 -13.29 -9.67 2.26
C SER A 94 -14.30 -8.56 1.99
N PHE A 95 -15.42 -8.59 2.70
CA PHE A 95 -16.48 -7.57 2.65
C PHE A 95 -16.19 -6.31 3.47
N GLU A 96 -15.03 -6.24 4.12
CA GLU A 96 -14.68 -5.08 4.97
C GLU A 96 -14.33 -3.83 4.16
N ALA A 97 -14.48 -2.66 4.78
CA ALA A 97 -13.97 -1.43 4.21
C ALA A 97 -12.43 -1.45 4.12
N VAL A 98 -11.90 -0.68 3.18
CA VAL A 98 -10.49 -0.30 3.18
C VAL A 98 -10.31 0.87 4.14
N TYR A 99 -9.32 0.76 5.01
CA TYR A 99 -8.95 1.80 5.95
C TYR A 99 -7.58 2.38 5.59
N ILE A 100 -7.48 3.69 5.73
CA ILE A 100 -6.24 4.45 5.53
C ILE A 100 -5.77 4.95 6.88
N GLY A 101 -4.49 4.75 7.18
CA GLY A 101 -3.87 5.25 8.41
C GLY A 101 -4.27 4.53 9.70
N ALA A 102 -5.07 3.47 9.64
CA ALA A 102 -5.42 2.63 10.79
C ALA A 102 -6.01 1.29 10.33
N ASP A 103 -6.05 0.33 11.25
CA ASP A 103 -6.92 -0.86 11.24
C ASP A 103 -8.13 -0.56 12.14
N ALA A 104 -9.36 -0.84 11.73
CA ALA A 104 -10.55 -0.59 12.58
C ALA A 104 -10.67 -1.54 13.78
N GLY A 105 -10.14 -2.76 13.66
CA GLY A 105 -10.24 -3.83 14.63
C GLY A 105 -11.69 -4.23 14.95
N CYS A 106 -11.85 -5.05 15.99
CA CYS A 106 -13.15 -5.53 16.46
C CYS A 106 -13.89 -4.53 17.37
N ASN A 107 -13.19 -3.51 17.86
CA ASN A 107 -13.72 -2.54 18.81
C ASN A 107 -14.18 -1.30 18.04
N ALA A 108 -15.49 -1.24 17.78
CA ALA A 108 -16.22 -0.16 17.11
C ALA A 108 -15.61 1.24 17.33
N GLY A 109 -14.71 1.64 16.43
CA GLY A 109 -14.14 2.99 16.38
C GLY A 109 -12.89 3.26 17.23
N LYS A 110 -12.28 2.26 17.90
CA LYS A 110 -11.05 2.49 18.68
C LYS A 110 -9.75 2.31 17.91
N GLY A 111 -9.82 1.69 16.73
CA GLY A 111 -8.69 1.51 15.82
C GLY A 111 -7.48 0.79 16.42
N ARG A 112 -6.60 0.28 15.57
CA ARG A 112 -5.28 -0.21 15.92
C ARG A 112 -4.30 0.29 14.88
N CYS A 113 -3.02 0.26 15.23
CA CYS A 113 -1.95 0.50 14.27
C CYS A 113 -2.05 1.85 13.54
N HIS A 114 -2.47 2.86 14.31
CA HIS A 114 -2.64 4.23 13.86
C HIS A 114 -1.34 4.79 13.25
N TRP A 115 -1.49 5.42 12.09
CA TRP A 115 -0.45 6.21 11.46
C TRP A 115 -0.25 7.52 12.24
N GLY A 116 1.01 7.87 12.46
CA GLY A 116 1.43 9.06 13.21
C GLY A 116 2.12 10.09 12.34
N GLY A 117 1.72 10.25 11.09
CA GLY A 117 2.33 11.15 10.12
C GLY A 117 1.35 11.61 9.05
N ILE A 118 1.87 12.13 7.95
CA ILE A 118 1.09 12.56 6.78
C ILE A 118 1.05 11.40 5.79
N ILE A 119 -0.07 11.25 5.08
CA ILE A 119 -0.24 10.34 3.94
C ILE A 119 -0.78 11.18 2.79
N ASP A 120 -0.24 10.99 1.60
CA ASP A 120 -0.69 11.69 0.39
C ASP A 120 -0.64 10.75 -0.82
N GLU A 121 -1.42 11.07 -1.86
CA GLU A 121 -1.46 10.38 -3.16
C GLU A 121 -1.67 8.85 -3.08
N ILE A 122 -2.81 8.44 -2.50
CA ILE A 122 -3.15 7.02 -2.35
C ILE A 122 -3.85 6.49 -3.60
N VAL A 123 -3.33 5.38 -4.12
CA VAL A 123 -3.88 4.70 -5.30
C VAL A 123 -3.86 3.20 -5.09
N ILE A 124 -4.91 2.51 -5.56
CA ILE A 124 -4.99 1.05 -5.57
C ILE A 124 -5.37 0.62 -6.98
N PHE A 125 -4.58 -0.29 -7.56
CA PHE A 125 -4.79 -0.84 -8.89
C PHE A 125 -5.36 -2.26 -8.81
N ASN A 126 -6.16 -2.63 -9.80
CA ASN A 126 -6.65 -4.00 -9.99
C ASN A 126 -5.78 -4.81 -10.97
N VAL A 127 -4.63 -4.25 -11.36
CA VAL A 127 -3.63 -4.87 -12.22
C VAL A 127 -2.26 -4.75 -11.56
N PRO A 128 -1.37 -5.74 -11.72
CA PRO A 128 -0.01 -5.62 -11.24
C PRO A 128 0.74 -4.57 -12.07
N LEU A 129 1.46 -3.67 -11.39
CA LEU A 129 2.36 -2.73 -12.05
C LEU A 129 3.73 -3.38 -12.28
N SER A 130 4.30 -3.13 -13.46
CA SER A 130 5.70 -3.43 -13.75
C SER A 130 6.65 -2.49 -12.98
N ALA A 131 7.92 -2.86 -12.89
CA ALA A 131 8.93 -2.02 -12.23
C ALA A 131 9.04 -0.62 -12.87
N ASP A 132 8.91 -0.51 -14.19
CA ASP A 132 8.97 0.78 -14.90
C ASP A 132 7.71 1.63 -14.64
N GLU A 133 6.54 1.01 -14.54
CA GLU A 133 5.30 1.71 -14.14
C GLU A 133 5.38 2.19 -12.70
N VAL A 134 5.96 1.40 -11.78
CA VAL A 134 6.21 1.83 -10.39
C VAL A 134 7.13 3.05 -10.36
N LYS A 135 8.22 3.06 -11.13
CA LYS A 135 9.11 4.23 -11.22
C LYS A 135 8.40 5.44 -11.80
N THR A 136 7.60 5.25 -12.85
CA THR A 136 6.85 6.32 -13.50
C THR A 136 5.81 6.92 -12.55
N LEU A 137 5.08 6.08 -11.81
CA LEU A 137 4.09 6.50 -10.81
C LEU A 137 4.71 7.36 -9.70
N GLY A 138 5.98 7.14 -9.36
CA GLY A 138 6.70 7.94 -8.36
C GLY A 138 6.86 9.42 -8.74
N ASN A 139 6.67 9.78 -10.03
CA ASN A 139 6.67 11.17 -10.50
C ASN A 139 5.27 11.81 -10.49
N GLY A 140 4.25 11.07 -10.01
CA GLY A 140 2.87 11.50 -9.91
C GLY A 140 1.89 10.53 -10.56
N ILE A 141 0.66 10.47 -10.02
CA ILE A 141 -0.40 9.56 -10.51
C ILE A 141 -0.71 9.76 -11.99
N GLU A 142 -0.58 10.99 -12.49
CA GLU A 142 -0.80 11.36 -13.90
C GLU A 142 0.03 10.51 -14.87
N GLY A 143 1.23 10.05 -14.45
CA GLY A 143 2.14 9.28 -15.29
C GLY A 143 1.70 7.84 -15.60
N VAL A 144 0.71 7.31 -14.87
CA VAL A 144 0.26 5.90 -14.99
C VAL A 144 -1.23 5.79 -15.34
N LEU A 145 -1.93 6.93 -15.50
CA LEU A 145 -3.31 6.91 -15.96
C LEU A 145 -3.36 6.59 -17.47
N ALA A 146 -4.27 5.69 -17.85
CA ALA A 146 -4.54 5.35 -19.26
C ALA A 146 -5.11 6.52 -20.09
N VAL A 147 -5.37 7.67 -19.46
CA VAL A 147 -5.81 8.89 -20.11
C VAL A 147 -4.80 9.99 -19.80
N ASP A 148 -4.04 10.38 -20.81
CA ASP A 148 -3.21 11.57 -20.75
C ASP A 148 -4.11 12.82 -20.65
N ALA A 149 -3.90 13.63 -19.60
CA ALA A 149 -4.55 14.93 -19.47
C ALA A 149 -4.18 15.87 -20.64
N ALA A 150 -3.04 15.66 -21.30
CA ALA A 150 -2.65 16.40 -22.51
C ALA A 150 -3.58 16.12 -23.71
N GLY A 151 -4.28 14.99 -23.71
CA GLY A 151 -5.27 14.63 -24.74
C GLY A 151 -6.68 15.19 -24.49
N LYS A 152 -6.94 15.77 -23.31
CA LYS A 152 -8.23 16.36 -22.96
C LYS A 152 -8.11 17.89 -23.01
N THR A 153 -8.84 18.50 -23.95
CA THR A 153 -8.85 19.97 -24.15
C THR A 153 -9.08 20.74 -22.85
N THR A 154 -9.95 20.25 -21.98
CA THR A 154 -10.29 20.92 -20.70
C THR A 154 -9.09 21.02 -19.74
N THR A 155 -8.24 19.99 -19.65
CA THR A 155 -7.07 19.98 -18.76
C THR A 155 -5.89 20.76 -19.34
N THR A 156 -5.69 20.75 -20.66
CA THR A 156 -4.71 21.61 -21.33
C THR A 156 -5.03 23.10 -21.14
N TRP A 157 -6.32 23.49 -21.25
CA TRP A 157 -6.76 24.85 -20.96
C TRP A 157 -6.60 25.25 -19.49
N GLY A 158 -6.79 24.30 -18.56
CA GLY A 158 -6.50 24.51 -17.14
C GLY A 158 -5.02 24.78 -16.89
N LYS A 159 -4.13 23.90 -17.36
CA LYS A 159 -2.67 24.05 -17.22
C LYS A 159 -2.15 25.33 -17.87
N LEU A 160 -2.67 25.72 -19.05
CA LEU A 160 -2.32 26.98 -19.72
C LEU A 160 -2.75 28.23 -18.95
N LYS A 161 -3.91 28.20 -18.30
CA LYS A 161 -4.38 29.35 -17.51
C LYS A 161 -3.67 29.47 -16.16
N SER A 162 -3.27 28.36 -15.57
CA SER A 162 -2.54 28.34 -14.29
C SER A 162 -1.05 28.69 -14.42
N ALA A 163 -0.49 28.66 -15.63
CA ALA A 163 0.92 28.96 -15.90
C ALA A 163 1.22 30.47 -16.01
N LYS A 164 0.39 31.34 -15.42
CA LYS A 164 0.53 32.80 -15.48
C LYS A 164 0.63 33.42 -14.09
#